data_AF-X0YFB3-F1
#
_entry.id   AF-X0YFB3-F1
#
_cell.length_a   1.000
_cell.length_b   1.000
_cell.length_c   1.000
_cell.angle_alpha   90.00
_cell.angle_beta   90.00
_cell.angle_gamma   90.00
#
_symmetry.space_group_name_H-M   'P 1'
#
loop_
_entity.id
_entity.type
_entity.pdbx_description
1 polymer ?
#
loop_
_entity_poly.entity_id
_entity_poly.type
_entity_poly.pdbx_seq_one_letter_code
_entity_poly.pdbx_strand_id
1 'polypeptide(L)'
;LFRRDAGALQAYLVDAETAELYPGYVPPTMRFHDLQIMEENVDGDLADLGAANLLMDGIVLDDTSASIRIRYQNLWEEITRQVIIHPDEKYRIQERIQVLNSLGFSIGEVLLESGEEGDKLRLQVVVTDRNFHQDQLLGFTGIEAEEMQARQMMNEIHELKATLSQSHNRSTPLSLAAFKWLEEIYLPTLESLHSLIDQYSDPAELYCQVLEHKWYLSERAHHDVGHQVAVKGYLRTIAQ
;
A
#
# COMPACT_ATOMS: atom_id res chain seq x y z
N LEU A 1 21.44 -10.01 1.38
CA LEU A 1 21.60 -8.91 2.35
C LEU A 1 20.51 -7.86 2.16
N PHE A 2 19.55 -7.86 3.08
CA PHE A 2 18.58 -6.77 3.23
C PHE A 2 19.20 -5.66 4.07
N ARG A 3 18.91 -4.41 3.74
CA ARG A 3 19.28 -3.25 4.54
C ARG A 3 18.00 -2.58 5.05
N ARG A 4 18.01 -2.22 6.33
CA ARG A 4 17.01 -1.30 6.89
C ARG A 4 17.43 0.12 6.57
N ASP A 5 16.51 0.90 6.00
CA ASP A 5 16.67 2.33 5.78
C ASP A 5 15.40 3.04 6.24
N ALA A 6 15.50 3.77 7.35
CA ALA A 6 14.37 4.46 7.99
C ALA A 6 13.10 3.58 8.12
N GLY A 7 13.25 2.33 8.57
CA GLY A 7 12.15 1.37 8.75
C GLY A 7 11.70 0.63 7.47
N ALA A 8 12.11 1.08 6.29
CA ALA A 8 11.94 0.31 5.05
C ALA A 8 13.00 -0.79 4.94
N LEU A 9 12.59 -1.96 4.46
CA LEU A 9 13.47 -3.09 4.16
C LEU A 9 13.73 -3.13 2.65
N GLN A 10 14.97 -2.84 2.26
CA GLN A 10 15.38 -2.90 0.86
C GLN A 10 16.32 -4.09 0.63
N ALA A 11 16.04 -4.89 -0.39
CA ALA A 11 16.97 -5.91 -0.86
C ALA A 11 18.15 -5.22 -1.55
N TYR A 12 19.35 -5.32 -0.96
CA TYR A 12 20.55 -4.62 -1.45
C TYR A 12 21.44 -5.52 -2.31
N LEU A 13 21.49 -6.82 -1.98
CA LEU A 13 22.18 -7.84 -2.75
C LEU A 13 21.58 -9.19 -2.40
N VAL A 14 20.94 -9.87 -3.34
CA VAL A 14 20.65 -11.31 -3.23
C VAL A 14 21.77 -12.01 -4.01
N ASP A 15 22.22 -13.16 -3.53
CA ASP A 15 23.37 -13.92 -4.04
C ASP A 15 23.80 -13.53 -5.47
N ALA A 16 24.88 -12.74 -5.58
CA ALA A 16 25.32 -12.17 -6.84
C ALA A 16 26.08 -13.19 -7.71
N GLU A 17 26.33 -14.40 -7.19
CA GLU A 17 27.04 -15.45 -7.91
C GLU A 17 26.17 -16.13 -8.97
N THR A 18 24.84 -16.03 -8.88
CA THR A 18 23.88 -16.72 -9.76
C THR A 18 22.96 -15.76 -10.53
N ALA A 19 23.48 -14.59 -10.94
CA ALA A 19 22.71 -13.62 -11.72
C ALA A 19 22.93 -13.78 -13.23
N GLU A 20 21.89 -14.18 -13.96
CA GLU A 20 21.88 -14.17 -15.43
C GLU A 20 21.27 -12.86 -15.95
N LEU A 21 22.05 -12.12 -16.76
CA LEU A 21 21.59 -10.88 -17.37
C LEU A 21 20.98 -11.14 -18.75
N TYR A 22 19.70 -10.84 -18.87
CA TYR A 22 18.98 -10.92 -20.14
C TYR A 22 18.82 -9.51 -20.74
N PRO A 23 19.38 -9.24 -21.94
CA PRO A 23 19.34 -7.90 -22.55
C PRO A 23 17.97 -7.51 -23.12
N GLY A 24 16.92 -8.28 -22.86
CA GLY A 24 15.61 -8.09 -23.47
C GLY A 24 14.49 -8.74 -22.67
N TYR A 25 13.46 -9.21 -23.38
CA TYR A 25 12.29 -9.81 -22.76
C TYR A 25 12.64 -11.09 -22.00
N VAL A 26 12.25 -11.15 -20.73
CA VAL A 26 12.32 -12.37 -19.91
C VAL A 26 10.96 -13.08 -20.00
N PRO A 27 10.89 -14.29 -20.58
CA PRO A 27 9.64 -15.02 -20.71
C PRO A 27 9.07 -15.42 -19.34
N PRO A 28 7.73 -15.48 -19.19
CA PRO A 28 7.08 -15.88 -17.95
C PRO A 28 7.52 -17.24 -17.42
N THR A 29 7.92 -18.15 -18.30
CA THR A 29 8.42 -19.49 -17.96
C THR A 29 9.70 -19.46 -17.13
N MET A 30 10.57 -18.46 -17.32
CA MET A 30 11.78 -18.32 -16.50
C MET A 30 11.41 -17.95 -15.06
N ARG A 31 10.47 -17.02 -14.88
CA ARG A 31 9.95 -16.67 -13.55
C ARG A 31 9.28 -17.87 -12.86
N PHE A 32 8.54 -18.68 -13.61
CA PHE A 32 7.96 -19.91 -13.07
C PHE A 32 9.05 -20.87 -12.57
N HIS A 33 10.12 -21.03 -13.35
CA HIS A 33 11.26 -21.87 -12.97
C HIS A 33 11.96 -21.36 -11.71
N ASP A 34 12.20 -20.04 -11.60
CA ASP A 34 12.79 -19.43 -10.40
C ASP A 34 11.95 -19.71 -9.15
N LEU A 35 10.62 -19.68 -9.27
CA LEU A 35 9.71 -19.98 -8.17
C LEU A 35 9.74 -21.46 -7.76
N GLN A 36 9.92 -22.38 -8.71
CA GLN A 36 10.08 -23.81 -8.40
C GLN A 36 11.38 -24.05 -7.64
N ILE A 37 12.49 -23.46 -8.10
CA ILE A 37 13.78 -23.57 -7.39
C ILE A 37 13.67 -22.98 -5.99
N MET A 38 13.02 -21.81 -5.85
CA MET A 38 12.80 -21.19 -4.54
C MET A 38 12.01 -22.11 -3.60
N GLU A 39 10.95 -22.75 -4.09
CA GLU A 39 10.13 -23.68 -3.31
C GLU A 39 10.91 -24.92 -2.88
N GLU A 40 11.64 -25.56 -3.81
CA GLU A 40 12.51 -26.71 -3.51
C GLU A 40 13.58 -26.37 -2.45
N ASN A 41 14.19 -25.18 -2.55
CA ASN A 41 15.19 -24.73 -1.59
C ASN A 41 14.57 -24.48 -0.21
N VAL A 42 13.41 -23.81 -0.15
CA VAL A 42 12.72 -23.54 1.13
C VAL A 42 12.27 -24.86 1.78
N ASP A 43 11.76 -25.81 1.01
CA ASP A 43 11.36 -27.13 1.52
C ASP A 43 12.57 -27.89 2.09
N GLY A 44 13.69 -27.88 1.38
CA GLY A 44 14.95 -28.47 1.84
C GLY A 44 15.44 -27.85 3.14
N ASP A 45 15.51 -26.51 3.20
CA ASP A 45 15.95 -25.77 4.39
C ASP A 45 15.03 -26.03 5.60
N LEU A 46 13.71 -26.07 5.39
CA LEU A 46 12.75 -26.40 6.45
C LEU A 46 12.92 -27.85 6.91
N ALA A 47 13.16 -28.80 5.99
CA ALA A 47 13.37 -30.21 6.33
C ALA A 47 14.62 -30.40 7.19
N ASP A 48 15.70 -29.71 6.86
CA ASP A 48 16.95 -29.71 7.63
C ASP A 48 16.75 -29.11 9.03
N LEU A 49 16.02 -28.00 9.15
CA LEU A 49 15.64 -27.42 10.45
C LEU A 49 14.79 -28.39 11.27
N GLY A 50 13.88 -29.13 10.62
CA GLY A 50 13.05 -30.15 11.26
C GLY A 50 13.87 -31.32 11.78
N ALA A 51 14.81 -31.84 10.97
CA ALA A 51 15.73 -32.89 11.36
C ALA A 51 16.65 -32.47 12.51
N ALA A 52 17.02 -31.19 12.58
CA ALA A 52 17.79 -30.60 13.68
C ALA A 52 16.95 -30.27 14.92
N ASN A 53 15.62 -30.48 14.87
CA ASN A 53 14.67 -30.12 15.93
C ASN A 53 14.72 -28.62 16.30
N LEU A 54 14.93 -27.77 15.28
CA LEU A 54 15.03 -26.30 15.38
C LEU A 54 13.78 -25.58 14.84
N LEU A 55 12.80 -26.30 14.29
CA LEU A 55 11.53 -25.72 13.88
C LEU A 55 10.69 -25.31 15.10
N MET A 56 10.02 -24.16 15.01
CA MET A 56 8.99 -23.79 15.98
C MET A 56 7.77 -24.69 15.85
N ASP A 57 7.11 -24.95 16.98
CA ASP A 57 5.83 -25.65 17.01
C ASP A 57 4.81 -24.96 16.10
N GLY A 58 4.17 -25.74 15.21
CA GLY A 58 3.10 -25.28 14.33
C GLY A 58 3.50 -24.92 12.90
N ILE A 59 4.79 -25.03 12.52
CA ILE A 59 5.21 -24.90 11.12
C ILE A 59 4.94 -26.22 10.38
N VAL A 60 4.12 -26.18 9.33
CA VAL A 60 3.92 -27.31 8.40
C VAL A 60 4.81 -27.06 7.17
N LEU A 61 5.70 -28.02 6.88
CA LEU A 61 6.69 -27.94 5.80
C LEU A 61 6.05 -27.64 4.43
N ASP A 62 5.20 -28.55 3.96
CA ASP A 62 4.60 -28.49 2.62
C ASP A 62 3.69 -27.25 2.42
N ASP A 63 3.12 -26.69 3.49
CA ASP A 63 2.24 -25.52 3.39
C ASP A 63 3.03 -24.19 3.28
N THR A 64 4.25 -24.16 3.82
CA THR A 64 4.99 -22.91 3.99
C THR A 64 5.56 -22.40 2.65
N SER A 65 6.28 -23.25 1.92
CA SER A 65 6.88 -22.90 0.63
C SER A 65 5.82 -22.58 -0.43
N ALA A 66 4.76 -23.37 -0.50
CA ALA A 66 3.60 -23.14 -1.36
C ALA A 66 2.94 -21.79 -1.05
N SER A 67 2.81 -21.41 0.24
CA SER A 67 2.25 -20.12 0.64
C SER A 67 3.10 -18.93 0.17
N ILE A 68 4.44 -19.06 0.17
CA ILE A 68 5.35 -18.01 -0.31
C ILE A 68 5.17 -17.81 -1.80
N ARG A 69 5.11 -18.90 -2.58
CA ARG A 69 4.85 -18.85 -4.03
C ARG A 69 3.51 -18.17 -4.34
N ILE A 70 2.43 -18.52 -3.63
CA ILE A 70 1.10 -17.90 -3.81
C ILE A 70 1.15 -16.40 -3.51
N ARG A 71 1.79 -16.00 -2.39
CA ARG A 71 1.94 -14.58 -2.04
C ARG A 71 2.72 -13.82 -3.10
N TYR A 72 3.81 -14.39 -3.61
CA TYR A 72 4.58 -13.80 -4.70
C TYR A 72 3.73 -13.62 -5.95
N GLN A 73 2.98 -14.65 -6.37
CA GLN A 73 2.13 -14.59 -7.56
C GLN A 73 1.06 -13.51 -7.44
N ASN A 74 0.34 -13.46 -6.31
CA ASN A 74 -0.66 -12.43 -6.04
C ASN A 74 -0.06 -11.02 -6.09
N LEU A 75 1.11 -10.82 -5.48
CA LEU A 75 1.82 -9.54 -5.56
C LEU A 75 2.20 -9.22 -7.01
N TRP A 76 2.82 -10.17 -7.71
CA TRP A 76 3.34 -9.99 -9.06
C TRP A 76 2.23 -9.62 -10.04
N GLU A 77 1.10 -10.32 -9.99
CA GLU A 77 -0.09 -10.00 -10.77
C GLU A 77 -0.57 -8.57 -10.49
N GLU A 78 -0.64 -8.18 -9.21
CA GLU A 78 -1.15 -6.87 -8.85
C GLU A 78 -0.20 -5.73 -9.27
N ILE A 79 1.11 -5.87 -9.11
CA ILE A 79 2.06 -4.79 -9.48
C ILE A 79 2.32 -4.70 -10.98
N THR A 80 2.16 -5.80 -11.73
CA THR A 80 2.38 -5.82 -13.19
C THR A 80 1.12 -5.53 -14.00
N ARG A 81 -0.05 -5.59 -13.36
CA ARG A 81 -1.32 -5.23 -14.00
C ARG A 81 -1.27 -3.78 -14.50
N GLN A 82 -1.56 -3.62 -15.79
CA GLN A 82 -1.74 -2.31 -16.40
C GLN A 82 -3.18 -1.86 -16.19
N VAL A 83 -3.36 -0.69 -15.58
CA VAL A 83 -4.67 -0.08 -15.36
C VAL A 83 -4.64 1.34 -15.88
N ILE A 84 -5.60 1.65 -16.75
CA ILE A 84 -5.90 3.00 -17.20
C ILE A 84 -6.94 3.55 -16.24
N ILE A 85 -6.65 4.72 -15.67
CA ILE A 85 -7.52 5.46 -14.76
C ILE A 85 -8.01 6.69 -15.52
N HIS A 86 -9.32 6.77 -15.71
CA HIS A 86 -9.94 7.97 -16.24
C HIS A 86 -10.12 9.02 -15.13
N PRO A 87 -10.29 10.33 -15.46
CA PRO A 87 -10.40 11.40 -14.46
C PRO A 87 -11.46 11.16 -13.37
N ASP A 88 -12.57 10.52 -13.71
CA ASP A 88 -13.68 10.25 -12.77
C ASP A 88 -13.48 8.95 -11.96
N GLU A 89 -12.47 8.14 -12.30
CA GLU A 89 -12.23 6.81 -11.73
C GLU A 89 -11.12 6.76 -10.68
N LYS A 90 -10.77 7.89 -10.07
CA LYS A 90 -9.68 7.95 -9.08
C LYS A 90 -9.84 6.98 -7.90
N TYR A 91 -11.08 6.63 -7.55
CA TYR A 91 -11.38 5.61 -6.53
C TYR A 91 -10.73 4.25 -6.80
N ARG A 92 -10.45 3.91 -8.07
CA ARG A 92 -9.75 2.68 -8.46
C ARG A 92 -8.27 2.66 -8.04
N ILE A 93 -7.67 3.81 -7.77
CA ILE A 93 -6.33 3.89 -7.16
C ILE A 93 -6.42 3.31 -5.73
N GLN A 94 -7.41 3.76 -4.96
CA GLN A 94 -7.63 3.31 -3.58
C GLN A 94 -7.96 1.80 -3.52
N GLU A 95 -8.79 1.31 -4.43
CA GLU A 95 -9.10 -0.13 -4.57
C GLU A 95 -7.82 -0.97 -4.69
N ARG A 96 -6.90 -0.60 -5.58
CA ARG A 96 -5.65 -1.35 -5.77
C ARG A 96 -4.70 -1.25 -4.59
N ILE A 97 -4.64 -0.06 -3.96
CA ILE A 97 -3.87 0.12 -2.73
C ILE A 97 -4.40 -0.80 -1.63
N GLN A 98 -5.73 -0.93 -1.48
CA GLN A 98 -6.34 -1.84 -0.51
C GLN A 98 -6.01 -3.31 -0.80
N VAL A 99 -6.04 -3.74 -2.08
CA VAL A 99 -5.62 -5.10 -2.46
C VAL A 99 -4.18 -5.34 -2.02
N LEU A 100 -3.24 -4.45 -2.31
CA LEU A 100 -1.84 -4.59 -1.89
C LEU A 100 -1.68 -4.58 -0.36
N ASN A 101 -2.41 -3.70 0.35
CA ASN A 101 -2.42 -3.68 1.80
C ASN A 101 -2.95 -4.99 2.41
N SER A 102 -3.96 -5.61 1.79
CA SER A 102 -4.53 -6.90 2.21
C SER A 102 -3.57 -8.07 1.99
N LEU A 103 -2.70 -7.95 0.99
CA LEU A 103 -1.59 -8.87 0.75
C LEU A 103 -0.40 -8.66 1.71
N GLY A 104 -0.47 -7.62 2.57
CA GLY A 104 0.57 -7.29 3.55
C GLY A 104 1.68 -6.40 3.02
N PHE A 105 1.48 -5.75 1.86
CA PHE A 105 2.45 -4.83 1.27
C PHE A 105 2.06 -3.38 1.52
N SER A 106 3.07 -2.55 1.79
CA SER A 106 2.91 -1.11 1.94
C SER A 106 3.17 -0.42 0.60
N ILE A 107 2.51 0.71 0.37
CA ILE A 107 2.76 1.54 -0.81
C ILE A 107 3.85 2.55 -0.50
N GLY A 108 4.94 2.52 -1.26
CA GLY A 108 6.01 3.51 -1.18
C GLY A 108 5.83 4.64 -2.19
N GLU A 109 5.21 4.35 -3.34
CA GLU A 109 4.93 5.37 -4.34
C GLU A 109 3.70 5.03 -5.20
N VAL A 110 2.92 6.06 -5.51
CA VAL A 110 1.87 6.05 -6.54
C VAL A 110 2.33 6.94 -7.68
N LEU A 111 2.30 6.41 -8.90
CA LEU A 111 2.70 7.10 -10.12
C LEU A 111 1.54 7.08 -11.12
N LEU A 112 1.27 8.26 -11.69
CA LEU A 112 0.31 8.45 -12.77
C LEU A 112 1.08 8.96 -13.99
N GLU A 113 1.11 8.16 -15.05
CA GLU A 113 1.73 8.52 -16.33
C GLU A 113 0.60 8.87 -17.32
N SER A 114 0.51 10.14 -17.73
CA SER A 114 -0.55 10.55 -18.65
C SER A 114 -0.39 9.90 -20.03
N GLY A 115 -1.48 9.33 -20.54
CA GLY A 115 -1.58 8.71 -21.85
C GLY A 115 -2.81 9.21 -22.63
N GLU A 116 -2.93 8.81 -23.89
CA GLU A 116 -4.01 9.25 -24.79
C GLU A 116 -5.41 8.77 -24.32
N GLU A 117 -5.48 7.59 -23.72
CA GLU A 117 -6.72 6.96 -23.25
C GLU A 117 -7.02 7.25 -21.77
N GLY A 118 -6.11 7.90 -21.03
CA GLY A 118 -6.22 8.13 -19.59
C GLY A 118 -4.86 8.04 -18.90
N ASP A 119 -4.85 8.16 -17.57
CA ASP A 119 -3.61 8.05 -16.80
C ASP A 119 -3.29 6.58 -16.52
N LYS A 120 -2.08 6.15 -16.86
CA LYS A 120 -1.58 4.82 -16.53
C LYS A 120 -1.10 4.80 -15.08
N LEU A 121 -1.71 3.95 -14.26
CA LEU A 121 -1.36 3.78 -12.86
C LEU A 121 -0.23 2.76 -12.68
N ARG A 122 0.85 3.18 -11.98
CA ARG A 122 1.91 2.31 -11.48
C ARG A 122 2.04 2.48 -9.97
N LEU A 123 2.09 1.35 -9.25
CA LEU A 123 2.27 1.32 -7.80
C LEU A 123 3.63 0.70 -7.49
N GLN A 124 4.39 1.37 -6.62
CA GLN A 124 5.62 0.83 -6.07
C GLN A 124 5.36 0.36 -4.65
N VAL A 125 5.55 -0.94 -4.42
CA VAL A 125 5.43 -1.55 -3.10
C VAL A 125 6.75 -1.46 -2.33
N VAL A 126 6.64 -1.39 -1.02
CA VAL A 126 7.76 -1.45 -0.08
C VAL A 126 7.43 -2.44 1.04
N VAL A 127 8.46 -3.09 1.57
CA VAL A 127 8.35 -3.90 2.79
C VAL A 127 8.81 -3.02 3.94
N THR A 128 8.00 -2.94 4.98
CA THR A 128 8.18 -2.01 6.10
C THR A 128 8.27 -2.78 7.41
N ASP A 129 8.90 -2.17 8.41
CA ASP A 129 8.81 -2.65 9.78
C ASP A 129 7.51 -2.18 10.47
N ARG A 130 7.42 -2.36 11.79
CA ARG A 130 6.15 -2.24 12.55
C ARG A 130 5.67 -0.80 12.77
N ASN A 131 6.57 0.19 12.69
CA ASN A 131 6.26 1.58 13.05
C ASN A 131 6.53 2.55 11.89
N PHE A 132 6.82 2.00 10.70
CA PHE A 132 7.26 2.78 9.55
C PHE A 132 6.28 3.89 9.20
N HIS A 133 4.98 3.57 9.11
CA HIS A 133 3.99 4.56 8.71
C HIS A 133 3.70 5.56 9.83
N GLN A 134 3.74 5.11 11.09
CA GLN A 134 3.65 6.02 12.26
C GLN A 134 4.75 7.08 12.22
N ASP A 135 6.00 6.65 12.10
CA ASP A 135 7.17 7.54 12.09
C ASP A 135 7.11 8.50 10.89
N GLN A 136 6.68 8.01 9.73
CA GLN A 136 6.55 8.81 8.52
C GLN A 136 5.44 9.87 8.64
N LEU A 137 4.24 9.47 9.09
CA LEU A 137 3.11 10.38 9.27
C LEU A 137 3.44 11.45 10.31
N LEU A 138 3.96 11.04 11.47
CA LEU A 138 4.39 11.93 12.54
C LEU A 138 5.44 12.92 12.03
N GLY A 139 6.45 12.43 11.31
CA GLY A 139 7.53 13.26 10.78
C GLY A 139 7.07 14.32 9.77
N PHE A 140 6.04 14.04 8.96
CA PHE A 140 5.54 15.01 7.97
C PHE A 140 4.42 15.91 8.46
N THR A 141 3.62 15.45 9.42
CA THR A 141 2.34 16.11 9.77
C THR A 141 2.20 16.42 11.26
N GLY A 142 2.99 15.78 12.12
CA GLY A 142 2.84 15.87 13.58
C GLY A 142 1.67 15.05 14.14
N ILE A 143 0.95 14.27 13.31
CA ILE A 143 -0.15 13.41 13.76
C ILE A 143 0.42 12.13 14.37
N GLU A 144 -0.03 11.82 15.59
CA GLU A 144 0.18 10.51 16.23
C GLU A 144 -1.03 9.62 15.93
N ALA A 145 -0.77 8.41 15.43
CA ALA A 145 -1.80 7.43 15.08
C ALA A 145 -1.25 6.00 15.21
N GLU A 146 -2.12 5.00 15.28
CA GLU A 146 -1.72 3.59 15.23
C GLU A 146 -1.24 3.21 13.81
N GLU A 147 -0.37 2.21 13.68
CA GLU A 147 0.31 1.87 12.40
C GLU A 147 -0.66 1.67 11.23
N MET A 148 -1.80 1.03 11.48
CA MET A 148 -2.81 0.79 10.45
C MET A 148 -3.53 2.07 10.01
N GLN A 149 -3.81 2.96 10.96
CA GLN A 149 -4.39 4.27 10.69
C GLN A 149 -3.39 5.14 9.93
N ALA A 150 -2.14 5.16 10.39
CA ALA A 150 -1.04 5.88 9.75
C ALA A 150 -0.81 5.41 8.32
N ARG A 151 -0.82 4.09 8.07
CA ARG A 151 -0.73 3.53 6.71
C ARG A 151 -1.85 4.03 5.81
N GLN A 152 -3.09 4.09 6.31
CA GLN A 152 -4.23 4.56 5.52
C GLN A 152 -4.09 6.05 5.17
N MET A 153 -3.65 6.89 6.11
CA MET A 153 -3.41 8.32 5.86
C MET A 153 -2.22 8.53 4.93
N MET A 154 -1.14 7.77 5.08
CA MET A 154 0.01 7.83 4.18
C MET A 154 -0.38 7.43 2.75
N ASN A 155 -1.30 6.47 2.57
CA ASN A 155 -1.82 6.14 1.24
C ASN A 155 -2.54 7.32 0.57
N GLU A 156 -3.38 8.06 1.30
CA GLU A 156 -4.02 9.30 0.79
C GLU A 156 -2.96 10.35 0.40
N ILE A 157 -1.91 10.52 1.22
CA ILE A 157 -0.81 11.44 0.92
C ILE A 157 -0.06 11.03 -0.35
N HIS A 158 0.21 9.73 -0.55
CA HIS A 158 0.84 9.22 -1.75
C HIS A 158 -0.03 9.38 -3.00
N GLU A 159 -1.34 9.17 -2.89
CA GLU A 159 -2.31 9.44 -3.96
C GLU A 159 -2.36 10.92 -4.33
N LEU A 160 -2.40 11.81 -3.32
CA LEU A 160 -2.38 13.25 -3.53
C LEU A 160 -1.06 13.70 -4.19
N LYS A 161 0.08 13.15 -3.75
CA LYS A 161 1.38 13.38 -4.40
C LYS A 161 1.33 13.02 -5.88
N ALA A 162 0.75 11.86 -6.23
CA ALA A 162 0.65 11.42 -7.61
C ALA A 162 -0.22 12.38 -8.43
N THR A 163 -1.39 12.76 -7.90
CA THR A 163 -2.31 13.72 -8.53
C THR A 163 -1.65 15.08 -8.74
N LEU A 164 -0.99 15.63 -7.73
CA LEU A 164 -0.29 16.91 -7.83
C LEU A 164 0.88 16.85 -8.82
N SER A 165 1.59 15.73 -8.86
CA SER A 165 2.72 15.58 -9.77
C SER A 165 2.28 15.53 -11.22
N GLN A 166 1.18 14.81 -11.48
CA GLN A 166 0.52 14.74 -12.78
C GLN A 166 0.01 16.13 -13.20
N SER A 167 -0.72 16.83 -12.32
CA SER A 167 -1.36 18.10 -12.68
C SER A 167 -0.37 19.22 -12.97
N HIS A 168 0.78 19.23 -12.30
CA HIS A 168 1.82 20.23 -12.51
C HIS A 168 2.89 19.78 -13.52
N ASN A 169 2.76 18.57 -14.09
CA ASN A 169 3.75 17.95 -14.97
C ASN A 169 5.19 18.00 -14.39
N ARG A 170 5.33 17.78 -13.09
CA ARG A 170 6.60 17.77 -12.35
C ARG A 170 6.49 16.97 -11.07
N SER A 171 7.58 16.38 -10.60
CA SER A 171 7.59 15.65 -9.33
C SER A 171 7.21 16.56 -8.15
N THR A 172 6.24 16.13 -7.35
CA THR A 172 5.84 16.79 -6.11
C THR A 172 6.56 16.11 -4.93
N PRO A 173 7.29 16.87 -4.09
CA PRO A 173 7.88 16.32 -2.86
C PRO A 173 6.81 15.77 -1.93
N LEU A 174 7.10 14.65 -1.26
CA LEU A 174 6.14 14.04 -0.34
C LEU A 174 5.73 14.96 0.81
N SER A 175 6.67 15.75 1.34
CA SER A 175 6.39 16.75 2.38
C SER A 175 5.39 17.81 1.95
N LEU A 176 5.42 18.24 0.69
CA LEU A 176 4.45 19.20 0.15
C LEU A 176 3.06 18.56 0.01
N ALA A 177 3.00 17.30 -0.45
CA ALA A 177 1.74 16.57 -0.51
C ALA A 177 1.15 16.34 0.89
N ALA A 178 1.97 15.97 1.87
CA ALA A 178 1.55 15.79 3.26
C ALA A 178 1.01 17.09 3.87
N PHE A 179 1.71 18.21 3.66
CA PHE A 179 1.24 19.52 4.10
C PHE A 179 -0.11 19.90 3.46
N LYS A 180 -0.25 19.72 2.13
CA LYS A 180 -1.52 20.00 1.45
C LYS A 180 -2.65 19.08 1.91
N TRP A 181 -2.37 17.80 2.10
CA TRP A 181 -3.35 16.86 2.65
C TRP A 181 -3.79 17.29 4.05
N LEU A 182 -2.84 17.68 4.92
CA LEU A 182 -3.15 18.13 6.27
C LEU A 182 -4.09 19.34 6.29
N GLU A 183 -3.73 20.39 5.56
CA GLU A 183 -4.43 21.68 5.56
C GLU A 183 -5.74 21.66 4.75
N GLU A 184 -5.75 20.98 3.60
CA GLU A 184 -6.86 21.07 2.64
C GLU A 184 -7.84 19.88 2.78
N ILE A 185 -7.44 18.78 3.42
CA ILE A 185 -8.23 17.55 3.50
C ILE A 185 -8.46 17.12 4.95
N TYR A 186 -7.41 16.81 5.70
CA TYR A 186 -7.52 16.22 7.04
C TYR A 186 -8.17 17.17 8.04
N LEU A 187 -7.63 18.39 8.22
CA LEU A 187 -8.17 19.36 9.18
C LEU A 187 -9.62 19.78 8.87
N PRO A 188 -10.00 20.10 7.61
CA PRO A 188 -11.40 20.40 7.28
C PRO A 188 -12.34 19.21 7.49
N THR A 189 -11.86 17.99 7.26
CA THR A 189 -12.62 16.77 7.53
C THR A 189 -12.87 16.62 9.03
N LEU A 190 -11.83 16.78 9.85
CA LEU A 190 -11.97 16.73 11.32
C LEU A 190 -12.84 17.84 11.89
N GLU A 191 -12.77 19.07 11.36
CA GLU A 191 -13.63 20.17 11.79
C GLU A 191 -15.11 19.79 11.63
N SER A 192 -15.45 19.11 10.53
CA SER A 192 -16.81 18.61 10.27
C SER A 192 -17.23 17.46 11.21
N LEU A 193 -16.26 16.76 11.81
CA LEU A 193 -16.46 15.67 12.77
C LEU A 193 -16.35 16.15 14.22
N HIS A 194 -16.11 17.43 14.48
CA HIS A 194 -15.79 17.96 15.81
C HIS A 194 -16.83 17.61 16.88
N SER A 195 -18.11 17.50 16.51
CA SER A 195 -19.19 17.10 17.43
C SER A 195 -19.13 15.64 17.89
N LEU A 196 -18.38 14.78 17.19
CA LEU A 196 -18.16 13.37 17.53
C LEU A 196 -16.86 13.13 18.28
N ILE A 197 -15.94 14.10 18.26
CA ILE A 197 -14.67 14.01 18.98
C ILE A 197 -14.95 14.30 20.45
N ASP A 198 -14.82 13.27 21.29
CA ASP A 198 -14.90 13.38 22.74
C ASP A 198 -13.73 12.64 23.40
N GLN A 199 -13.79 12.43 24.72
CA GLN A 199 -12.77 11.71 25.48
C GLN A 199 -12.50 10.28 24.96
N TYR A 200 -13.46 9.66 24.26
CA TYR A 200 -13.42 8.25 23.86
C TYR A 200 -13.24 8.05 22.36
N SER A 201 -13.38 9.12 21.55
CA SER A 201 -13.22 9.06 20.10
C SER A 201 -11.88 9.67 19.65
N ASP A 202 -10.99 8.80 19.19
CA ASP A 202 -9.71 9.19 18.58
C ASP A 202 -9.94 9.87 17.21
N PRO A 203 -9.47 11.11 16.98
CA PRO A 203 -9.58 11.80 15.69
C PRO A 203 -9.01 10.99 14.52
N ALA A 204 -7.91 10.24 14.73
CA ALA A 204 -7.31 9.43 13.69
C ALA A 204 -8.25 8.31 13.23
N GLU A 205 -8.86 7.62 14.20
CA GLU A 205 -9.85 6.57 13.96
C GLU A 205 -11.09 7.10 13.22
N LEU A 206 -11.64 8.23 13.66
CA LEU A 206 -12.79 8.85 13.00
C LEU A 206 -12.49 9.23 11.54
N TYR A 207 -11.29 9.75 11.28
CA TYR A 207 -10.86 10.06 9.91
C TYR A 207 -10.74 8.78 9.06
N CYS A 208 -10.14 7.72 9.59
CA CYS A 208 -10.03 6.42 8.92
C CYS A 208 -11.41 5.81 8.58
N GLN A 209 -12.38 5.92 9.47
CA GLN A 209 -13.76 5.47 9.24
C GLN A 209 -14.45 6.28 8.12
N VAL A 210 -14.20 7.59 8.05
CA VAL A 210 -14.68 8.43 6.95
C VAL A 210 -14.03 8.03 5.62
N LEU A 211 -12.73 7.70 5.61
CA LEU A 211 -12.06 7.21 4.40
C LEU A 211 -12.65 5.87 3.91
N GLU A 212 -12.92 4.94 4.81
CA GLU A 212 -13.60 3.68 4.47
C GLU A 212 -14.99 3.96 3.87
N HIS A 213 -15.75 4.86 4.49
CA HIS A 213 -17.04 5.28 3.98
C HIS A 213 -16.95 5.98 2.60
N LYS A 214 -15.94 6.84 2.40
CA LYS A 214 -15.66 7.50 1.11
C LYS A 214 -15.44 6.45 0.01
N TRP A 215 -14.62 5.44 0.29
CA TRP A 215 -14.31 4.39 -0.67
C TRP A 215 -15.57 3.63 -1.05
N TYR A 216 -16.36 3.17 -0.08
CA TYR A 216 -17.61 2.45 -0.32
C TYR A 216 -18.62 3.27 -1.14
N LEU A 217 -18.77 4.56 -0.82
CA LEU A 217 -19.63 5.46 -1.59
C LEU A 217 -19.13 5.65 -3.02
N SER A 218 -17.82 5.79 -3.21
CA SER A 218 -17.22 5.99 -4.53
C SER A 218 -17.33 4.76 -5.42
N GLU A 219 -17.10 3.57 -4.85
CA GLU A 219 -17.27 2.29 -5.53
C GLU A 219 -18.72 2.13 -6.02
N ARG A 220 -19.70 2.39 -5.14
CA ARG A 220 -21.12 2.32 -5.50
C ARG A 220 -21.56 3.35 -6.52
N ALA A 221 -20.94 4.53 -6.51
CA ALA A 221 -21.25 5.60 -7.45
C ALA A 221 -20.50 5.46 -8.78
N HIS A 222 -19.52 4.55 -8.85
CA HIS A 222 -18.55 4.43 -9.96
C HIS A 222 -17.80 5.74 -10.26
N HIS A 223 -17.65 6.62 -9.27
CA HIS A 223 -16.84 7.84 -9.34
C HIS A 223 -16.43 8.30 -7.95
N ASP A 224 -15.36 9.10 -7.83
CA ASP A 224 -14.97 9.66 -6.53
C ASP A 224 -16.04 10.66 -6.02
N VAL A 225 -16.55 10.43 -4.80
CA VAL A 225 -17.55 11.32 -4.17
C VAL A 225 -16.93 12.48 -3.40
N GLY A 226 -15.63 12.39 -3.07
CA GLY A 226 -14.90 13.38 -2.28
C GLY A 226 -15.19 13.34 -0.78
N HIS A 227 -14.28 13.94 0.00
CA HIS A 227 -14.30 13.95 1.46
C HIS A 227 -15.56 14.61 2.05
N GLN A 228 -16.02 15.73 1.48
CA GLN A 228 -17.20 16.43 2.03
C GLN A 228 -18.50 15.62 1.91
N VAL A 229 -18.67 14.86 0.82
CA VAL A 229 -19.83 13.98 0.66
C VAL A 229 -19.71 12.79 1.60
N ALA A 230 -18.51 12.21 1.71
CA ALA A 230 -18.23 11.11 2.62
C ALA A 230 -18.53 11.45 4.08
N VAL A 231 -18.05 12.58 4.59
CA VAL A 231 -18.33 13.01 5.98
C VAL A 231 -19.82 13.16 6.22
N LYS A 232 -20.55 13.80 5.31
CA LYS A 232 -22.01 13.96 5.44
C LYS A 232 -22.75 12.62 5.42
N GLY A 233 -22.31 11.67 4.59
CA GLY A 233 -22.82 10.31 4.56
C GLY A 233 -22.54 9.55 5.86
N TYR A 234 -21.32 9.67 6.37
CA TYR A 234 -20.86 9.05 7.59
C TYR A 234 -21.66 9.53 8.82
N LEU A 235 -21.79 10.85 8.98
CA LEU A 235 -22.59 11.46 10.06
C LEU A 235 -24.05 11.00 10.06
N ARG A 236 -24.66 10.81 8.87
CA ARG A 236 -26.03 10.28 8.76
C ARG A 236 -26.13 8.81 9.16
N THR A 237 -25.06 8.04 8.94
CA THR A 237 -25.02 6.60 9.26
C THR A 237 -24.92 6.39 10.77
N ILE A 238 -24.16 7.22 11.49
CA ILE A 238 -24.04 7.13 12.96
C ILE A 238 -25.28 7.68 13.69
N ALA A 239 -25.99 8.64 13.08
CA ALA A 239 -27.18 9.22 13.67
C ALA A 239 -28.43 8.31 13.64
N GLN A 240 -28.35 7.11 13.04
CA GLN A 240 -29.41 6.11 12.94
C GLN A 240 -29.23 5.00 13.98
#